data_AF-A0A7X7P9I2-F1
#
_entry.id   AF-A0A7X7P9I2-F1
#
_cell.length_a   1.000
_cell.length_b   1.000
_cell.length_c   1.000
_cell.angle_alpha   90.00
_cell.angle_beta   90.00
_cell.angle_gamma   90.00
#
_symmetry.space_group_name_H-M   'P 1'
#
loop_
_entity.id
_entity.type
_entity.pdbx_description
1 polymer ?
#
loop_
_entity_poly.entity_id
_entity_poly.type
_entity_poly.pdbx_seq_one_letter_code
_entity_poly.pdbx_strand_id
1 'polypeptide(L)'
;DIAITQVIDEKQYGDVVVSLVEVEVTDQVIGYLRRLPDGEVLDSVPLDMPAQTLPTRAVMCTMTPELLAAVGVDAERVPGALHAAEHAAIGLLPLIATCDRSDIGGVSTAVHVDTELPTVFVYDGHPGGAGFADRGHAEIKRWLRATRDAIEVCGCRAGCPSCVYSPKCGNGNEPLDKDGAVRVLTAVLAALG
;
A
#
# COMPACT_ATOMS: atom_id res chain seq x y z
N ASP A 1 -10.64 1.16 -6.68
CA ASP A 1 -10.80 2.49 -6.03
C ASP A 1 -11.00 2.33 -4.54
N ILE A 2 -10.65 3.36 -3.76
CA ILE A 2 -10.87 3.42 -2.31
C ILE A 2 -11.39 4.81 -1.95
N ALA A 3 -12.41 4.88 -1.10
CA ALA A 3 -12.99 6.12 -0.63
C ALA A 3 -13.07 6.12 0.90
N ILE A 4 -12.73 7.25 1.53
CA ILE A 4 -12.79 7.39 2.99
C ILE A 4 -14.22 7.72 3.39
N THR A 5 -14.84 6.87 4.22
CA THR A 5 -16.20 7.11 4.71
C THR A 5 -16.20 7.75 6.09
N GLN A 6 -15.23 7.42 6.94
CA GLN A 6 -15.10 7.99 8.27
C GLN A 6 -13.65 7.94 8.79
N VAL A 7 -13.21 8.99 9.49
CA VAL A 7 -11.96 9.00 10.27
C VAL A 7 -12.25 8.65 11.72
N ILE A 8 -11.53 7.69 12.29
CA ILE A 8 -11.76 7.14 13.64
C ILE A 8 -10.74 7.67 14.64
N ASP A 9 -9.47 7.57 14.29
CA ASP A 9 -8.34 8.14 15.03
C ASP A 9 -7.36 8.72 14.02
N GLU A 10 -6.71 9.83 14.38
CA GLU A 10 -5.77 10.52 13.51
C GLU A 10 -4.66 11.16 14.34
N LYS A 11 -3.43 10.99 13.87
CA LYS A 11 -2.24 11.57 14.48
C LYS A 11 -1.36 12.20 13.41
N GLN A 12 -1.09 13.48 13.59
CA GLN A 12 -0.19 14.25 12.76
C GLN A 12 1.22 14.29 13.35
N TYR A 13 2.20 13.99 12.51
CA TYR A 13 3.62 13.92 12.79
C TYR A 13 4.38 14.82 11.80
N GLY A 14 4.13 16.13 11.87
CA GLY A 14 4.67 17.08 10.90
C GLY A 14 4.11 16.81 9.50
N ASP A 15 4.99 16.41 8.58
CA ASP A 15 4.69 16.10 7.18
C ASP A 15 4.04 14.72 6.95
N VAL A 16 3.78 13.97 8.02
CA VAL A 16 3.15 12.65 7.96
C VAL A 16 1.88 12.66 8.80
N VAL A 17 0.79 12.13 8.26
CA VAL A 17 -0.45 11.87 8.99
C VAL A 17 -0.73 10.38 8.94
N VAL A 18 -0.98 9.79 10.11
CA VAL A 18 -1.40 8.39 10.24
C VAL A 18 -2.79 8.37 10.87
N SER A 19 -3.72 7.71 10.20
CA SER A 19 -5.11 7.63 10.63
C SER A 19 -5.63 6.20 10.56
N LEU A 20 -6.54 5.86 11.46
CA LEU A 20 -7.42 4.70 11.36
C LEU A 20 -8.76 5.17 10.78
N VAL A 21 -9.18 4.56 9.68
CA VAL A 21 -10.34 5.01 8.90
C VAL A 21 -11.27 3.85 8.56
N GLU A 22 -12.56 4.16 8.39
CA GLU A 22 -13.49 3.31 7.64
C GLU A 22 -13.45 3.74 6.16
N VAL A 23 -13.47 2.74 5.28
CA VAL A 23 -13.34 2.93 3.84
C VAL A 23 -14.31 2.03 3.08
N GLU A 24 -14.65 2.44 1.87
CA GLU A 24 -15.27 1.57 0.87
C GLU A 24 -14.27 1.31 -0.25
N VAL A 25 -13.85 0.05 -0.37
CA VAL A 25 -12.96 -0.41 -1.45
C VAL A 25 -13.84 -0.97 -2.57
N THR A 26 -13.66 -0.48 -3.79
CA THR A 26 -14.43 -0.95 -4.96
C THR A 26 -13.49 -1.53 -6.01
N ASP A 27 -13.75 -2.78 -6.39
CA ASP A 27 -13.03 -3.51 -7.43
C ASP A 27 -13.98 -3.93 -8.56
N GLN A 28 -13.52 -3.79 -9.81
CA GLN A 28 -14.27 -4.22 -10.99
C GLN A 28 -13.33 -4.83 -12.03
N VAL A 29 -13.65 -6.04 -12.50
CA VAL A 29 -12.94 -6.67 -13.61
C VAL A 29 -13.47 -6.11 -14.94
N ILE A 30 -12.71 -5.20 -15.54
CA ILE A 30 -13.12 -4.52 -16.79
C ILE A 30 -12.72 -5.27 -18.07
N GLY A 31 -11.94 -6.35 -17.96
CA GLY A 31 -11.43 -7.08 -19.12
C GLY A 31 -10.27 -8.01 -18.78
N TYR A 32 -9.70 -8.65 -19.81
CA TYR A 32 -8.50 -9.46 -19.70
C TYR A 32 -7.62 -9.35 -20.95
N LEU A 33 -6.32 -9.63 -20.79
CA LEU A 33 -5.35 -9.68 -21.88
C LEU A 33 -5.09 -11.14 -22.26
N ARG A 34 -5.10 -11.45 -23.56
CA ARG A 34 -4.57 -12.74 -24.05
C ARG A 34 -3.10 -12.56 -24.41
N ARG A 35 -2.25 -13.41 -23.86
CA ARG A 35 -0.80 -13.36 -24.07
C ARG A 35 -0.26 -14.67 -24.63
N LEU A 36 0.78 -14.59 -25.45
CA LEU A 36 1.58 -15.74 -25.84
C LEU A 36 2.44 -16.22 -24.66
N PRO A 37 3.00 -17.45 -24.71
CA PRO A 37 3.86 -17.98 -23.66
C PRO A 37 5.13 -17.15 -23.39
N ASP A 38 5.58 -16.35 -24.36
CA ASP A 38 6.70 -15.42 -24.25
C ASP A 38 6.30 -14.06 -23.63
N GLY A 39 5.01 -13.85 -23.32
CA GLY A 39 4.47 -12.66 -22.68
C GLY A 39 3.92 -11.60 -23.64
N GLU A 40 4.08 -11.78 -24.96
CA GLU A 40 3.55 -10.87 -25.98
C GLU A 40 2.03 -10.77 -25.87
N VAL A 41 1.49 -9.55 -25.86
CA VAL A 41 0.05 -9.29 -25.81
C VAL A 41 -0.55 -9.46 -27.20
N LEU A 42 -1.45 -10.43 -27.37
CA LEU A 42 -2.18 -10.66 -28.61
C LEU A 42 -3.30 -9.64 -28.78
N ASP A 43 -4.14 -9.50 -27.75
CA ASP A 43 -5.24 -8.55 -27.71
C ASP A 43 -5.76 -8.34 -26.28
N SER A 44 -6.68 -7.39 -26.16
CA SER A 44 -7.44 -7.07 -24.94
C SER A 44 -8.91 -7.32 -25.20
N VAL A 45 -9.56 -8.07 -24.31
CA VAL A 45 -10.99 -8.38 -24.39
C VAL A 45 -11.69 -7.65 -23.25
N PRO A 46 -12.56 -6.65 -23.55
CA PRO A 46 -13.33 -5.97 -22.52
C PRO A 46 -14.39 -6.89 -21.93
N LEU A 47 -14.71 -6.68 -20.66
CA LEU A 47 -15.77 -7.37 -19.94
C LEU A 47 -16.65 -6.36 -19.23
N ASP A 48 -17.95 -6.63 -19.20
CA ASP A 48 -18.93 -5.87 -18.43
C ASP A 48 -19.30 -6.67 -17.17
N MET A 49 -18.40 -6.63 -16.17
CA MET A 49 -18.60 -7.30 -14.88
C MET A 49 -19.16 -6.30 -13.86
N PRO A 50 -20.02 -6.74 -12.92
CA PRO A 50 -20.47 -5.87 -11.85
C PRO A 50 -19.29 -5.48 -10.95
N ALA A 51 -19.26 -4.22 -10.50
CA ALA A 51 -18.36 -3.77 -9.46
C ALA A 51 -18.73 -4.42 -8.12
N GLN A 52 -17.72 -4.72 -7.31
CA GLN A 52 -17.88 -5.23 -5.95
C GLN A 52 -17.33 -4.18 -4.98
N THR A 53 -18.13 -3.84 -3.97
CA THR A 53 -17.74 -2.90 -2.93
C THR A 53 -17.59 -3.62 -1.59
N LEU A 54 -16.51 -3.32 -0.89
CA LEU A 54 -16.13 -3.83 0.42
C LEU A 54 -16.02 -2.66 1.40
N PRO A 55 -17.06 -2.42 2.21
CA PRO A 55 -16.95 -1.56 3.39
C PRO A 55 -16.05 -2.25 4.42
N THR A 56 -14.97 -1.58 4.85
CA THR A 56 -13.97 -2.16 5.76
C THR A 56 -13.19 -1.07 6.51
N ARG A 57 -12.18 -1.45 7.29
CA ARG A 57 -11.30 -0.57 8.06
C ARG A 57 -9.89 -0.59 7.48
N ALA A 58 -9.21 0.55 7.53
CA ALA A 58 -7.86 0.72 7.00
C ALA A 58 -6.96 1.56 7.91
N VAL A 59 -5.67 1.27 7.87
CA VAL A 59 -4.64 2.24 8.23
C VAL A 59 -4.35 3.08 7.00
N MET A 60 -4.47 4.40 7.15
CA MET A 60 -4.11 5.39 6.15
C MET A 60 -2.84 6.11 6.60
N CYS A 61 -1.83 6.13 5.75
CA CYS A 61 -0.60 6.91 5.95
C CYS A 61 -0.45 7.90 4.80
N THR A 62 -0.60 9.18 5.11
CA THR A 62 -0.49 10.29 4.17
C THR A 62 0.81 11.04 4.41
N MET A 63 1.46 11.51 3.36
CA MET A 63 2.71 12.26 3.44
C MET A 63 2.75 13.41 2.45
N THR A 64 3.47 14.48 2.79
CA THR A 64 3.62 15.62 1.86
C THR A 64 4.58 15.30 0.72
N PRO A 65 4.35 15.82 -0.50
CA PRO A 65 5.31 15.72 -1.61
C PRO A 65 6.69 16.29 -1.24
N GLU A 66 6.73 17.32 -0.40
CA GLU A 66 7.96 17.96 0.07
C GLU A 66 8.83 16.99 0.88
N LEU A 67 8.21 16.19 1.77
CA LEU A 67 8.91 15.16 2.53
C LEU A 67 9.52 14.11 1.60
N LEU A 68 8.75 13.65 0.62
CA LEU A 68 9.20 12.64 -0.35
C LEU A 68 10.37 13.17 -1.19
N ALA A 69 10.26 14.41 -1.69
CA ALA A 69 11.33 15.07 -2.43
C ALA A 69 12.59 15.24 -1.58
N ALA A 70 12.45 15.60 -0.30
CA ALA A 70 13.58 15.78 0.62
C ALA A 70 14.41 14.51 0.84
N VAL A 71 13.79 13.32 0.71
CA VAL A 71 14.49 12.02 0.78
C VAL A 71 14.88 11.46 -0.61
N GLY A 72 14.73 12.26 -1.66
CA GLY A 72 15.11 11.90 -3.03
C GLY A 72 14.14 10.93 -3.72
N VAL A 73 12.88 10.93 -3.30
CA VAL A 73 11.76 10.29 -4.00
C VAL A 73 10.97 11.41 -4.68
N ASP A 74 11.39 11.76 -5.89
CA ASP A 74 10.70 12.74 -6.72
C ASP A 74 9.38 12.19 -7.27
N ALA A 75 8.58 13.06 -7.90
CA ALA A 75 7.24 12.74 -8.38
C ALA A 75 7.19 11.53 -9.33
N GLU A 76 8.24 11.28 -10.11
CA GLU A 76 8.33 10.12 -11.00
C GLU A 76 8.52 8.81 -10.23
N ARG A 77 9.25 8.86 -9.11
CA ARG A 77 9.51 7.69 -8.25
C ARG A 77 8.39 7.42 -7.24
N VAL A 78 7.58 8.42 -6.88
CA VAL A 78 6.51 8.29 -5.87
C VAL A 78 5.61 7.06 -6.10
N PRO A 79 5.04 6.82 -7.30
CA PRO A 79 4.16 5.66 -7.49
C PRO A 79 4.85 4.33 -7.16
N GLY A 80 6.06 4.11 -7.67
CA GLY A 80 6.80 2.87 -7.44
C GLY A 80 7.28 2.72 -5.99
N ALA A 81 7.67 3.82 -5.34
CA ALA A 81 8.14 3.82 -3.96
C ALA A 81 7.02 3.50 -2.97
N LEU A 82 5.85 4.15 -3.12
CA LEU A 82 4.69 3.90 -2.28
C LEU A 82 4.12 2.49 -2.49
N HIS A 83 4.04 2.03 -3.73
CA HIS A 83 3.56 0.70 -4.07
C HIS A 83 4.46 -0.41 -3.50
N ALA A 84 5.79 -0.24 -3.57
CA ALA A 84 6.72 -1.16 -2.95
C ALA A 84 6.64 -1.15 -1.41
N ALA A 85 6.45 0.03 -0.79
CA ALA A 85 6.25 0.14 0.65
C ALA A 85 4.94 -0.51 1.11
N GLU A 86 3.86 -0.31 0.35
CA GLU A 86 2.55 -0.92 0.57
C GLU A 86 2.63 -2.46 0.53
N HIS A 87 3.21 -3.03 -0.52
CA HIS A 87 3.38 -4.48 -0.65
C HIS A 87 4.13 -5.08 0.54
N ALA A 88 5.24 -4.47 0.94
CA ALA A 88 6.00 -4.92 2.08
C ALA A 88 5.18 -4.76 3.38
N ALA A 89 4.46 -3.64 3.55
CA ALA A 89 3.65 -3.41 4.75
C ALA A 89 2.56 -4.47 4.90
N ILE A 90 1.83 -4.81 3.82
CA ILE A 90 0.88 -5.92 3.78
C ILE A 90 1.56 -7.23 4.18
N GLY A 91 2.72 -7.52 3.60
CA GLY A 91 3.46 -8.75 3.89
C GLY A 91 3.96 -8.88 5.33
N LEU A 92 4.22 -7.76 6.02
CA LEU A 92 4.78 -7.73 7.37
C LEU A 92 3.73 -7.49 8.48
N LEU A 93 2.51 -7.06 8.14
CA LEU A 93 1.42 -6.89 9.13
C LEU A 93 1.07 -8.18 9.91
N PRO A 94 1.15 -9.40 9.33
CA PRO A 94 1.00 -10.66 10.07
C PRO A 94 1.85 -10.78 11.35
N LEU A 95 3.03 -10.15 11.39
CA LEU A 95 3.89 -10.14 12.59
C LEU A 95 3.31 -9.38 13.79
N ILE A 96 2.29 -8.56 13.55
CA ILE A 96 1.74 -7.59 14.49
C ILE A 96 0.28 -7.94 14.82
N ALA A 97 -0.49 -8.34 13.81
CA ALA A 97 -1.93 -8.54 13.90
C ALA A 97 -2.37 -10.01 13.88
N THR A 98 -1.45 -10.98 13.79
CA THR A 98 -1.75 -12.43 13.80
C THR A 98 -2.77 -12.86 12.72
N CYS A 99 -2.67 -12.25 11.53
CA CYS A 99 -3.46 -12.56 10.33
C CYS A 99 -2.61 -13.27 9.27
N ASP A 100 -3.23 -13.79 8.21
CA ASP A 100 -2.50 -14.12 6.98
C ASP A 100 -2.38 -12.87 6.09
N ARG A 101 -1.34 -12.82 5.26
CA ARG A 101 -1.22 -11.80 4.21
C ARG A 101 -2.43 -11.79 3.27
N SER A 102 -3.13 -12.92 3.13
CA SER A 102 -4.31 -13.04 2.29
C SER A 102 -5.52 -12.29 2.84
N ASP A 103 -5.50 -11.95 4.12
CA ASP A 103 -6.62 -11.30 4.81
C ASP A 103 -6.51 -9.77 4.75
N ILE A 104 -5.54 -9.27 3.99
CA ILE A 104 -5.19 -7.85 3.91
C ILE A 104 -5.17 -7.43 2.44
N GLY A 105 -5.70 -6.25 2.16
CA GLY A 105 -5.50 -5.54 0.90
C GLY A 105 -4.77 -4.22 1.13
N GLY A 106 -4.43 -3.55 0.03
CA GLY A 106 -3.88 -2.20 0.09
C GLY A 106 -4.10 -1.44 -1.19
N VAL A 107 -3.89 -0.14 -1.08
CA VAL A 107 -3.85 0.80 -2.21
C VAL A 107 -2.78 1.83 -1.92
N SER A 108 -1.95 2.13 -2.91
CA SER A 108 -1.04 3.28 -2.88
C SER A 108 -1.36 4.22 -4.02
N THR A 109 -1.32 5.52 -3.75
CA THR A 109 -1.55 6.55 -4.75
C THR A 109 -0.59 7.73 -4.56
N ALA A 110 -0.11 8.27 -5.67
CA ALA A 110 0.71 9.49 -5.66
C ALA A 110 -0.11 10.72 -5.26
N VAL A 111 -1.42 10.73 -5.54
CA VAL A 111 -2.36 11.77 -5.15
C VAL A 111 -3.73 11.11 -4.92
N HIS A 112 -4.14 10.96 -3.68
CA HIS A 112 -5.47 10.45 -3.35
C HIS A 112 -6.53 11.55 -3.55
N VAL A 113 -7.73 11.18 -4.02
CA VAL A 113 -8.80 12.15 -4.29
C VAL A 113 -9.28 12.86 -3.02
N ASP A 114 -9.37 12.13 -1.90
CA ASP A 114 -9.88 12.72 -0.64
C ASP A 114 -8.82 13.50 0.15
N THR A 115 -7.53 13.13 0.01
CA THR A 115 -6.45 13.77 0.80
C THR A 115 -5.62 14.76 -0.01
N GLU A 116 -5.73 14.73 -1.35
CA GLU A 116 -4.92 15.48 -2.31
C GLU A 116 -3.40 15.27 -2.15
N LEU A 117 -3.02 14.20 -1.46
CA LEU A 117 -1.64 13.92 -1.06
C LEU A 117 -1.25 12.48 -1.43
N PRO A 118 0.07 12.19 -1.50
CA PRO A 118 0.56 10.82 -1.56
C PRO A 118 0.12 10.01 -0.33
N THR A 119 -0.55 8.89 -0.58
CA THR A 119 -1.23 8.12 0.48
C THR A 119 -1.09 6.63 0.24
N VAL A 120 -0.81 5.89 1.33
CA VAL A 120 -0.84 4.43 1.37
C VAL A 120 -1.94 3.97 2.32
N PHE A 121 -2.78 3.07 1.84
CA PHE A 121 -3.81 2.38 2.61
C PHE A 121 -3.44 0.91 2.76
N VAL A 122 -3.64 0.38 3.96
CA VAL A 122 -3.63 -1.07 4.21
C VAL A 122 -4.90 -1.39 4.98
N TYR A 123 -5.74 -2.25 4.40
CA TYR A 123 -7.10 -2.48 4.87
C TYR A 123 -7.40 -3.95 5.07
N ASP A 124 -8.38 -4.22 5.91
CA ASP A 124 -8.83 -5.58 6.20
C ASP A 124 -9.63 -6.14 5.03
N GLY A 125 -9.29 -7.34 4.57
CA GLY A 125 -9.99 -8.05 3.50
C GLY A 125 -11.34 -8.66 3.91
N HIS A 126 -11.98 -8.14 4.97
CA HIS A 126 -13.22 -8.65 5.54
C HIS A 126 -14.26 -7.52 5.70
N PRO A 127 -15.54 -7.74 5.36
CA PRO A 127 -16.59 -6.73 5.53
C PRO A 127 -16.68 -6.22 6.97
N GLY A 128 -16.71 -4.90 7.15
CA GLY A 128 -16.72 -4.21 8.44
C GLY A 128 -15.36 -4.16 9.16
N GLY A 129 -14.33 -4.82 8.61
CA GLY A 129 -13.03 -4.96 9.26
C GLY A 129 -12.97 -6.15 10.24
N ALA A 130 -11.79 -6.77 10.33
CA ALA A 130 -11.49 -7.86 11.25
C ALA A 130 -10.60 -7.41 12.44
N GLY A 131 -10.19 -6.13 12.45
CA GLY A 131 -9.36 -5.53 13.48
C GLY A 131 -7.85 -5.59 13.20
N PHE A 132 -7.43 -6.00 12.00
CA PHE A 132 -6.01 -6.05 11.66
C PHE A 132 -5.45 -4.65 11.43
N ALA A 133 -6.21 -3.79 10.74
CA ALA A 133 -5.93 -2.38 10.59
C ALA A 133 -5.87 -1.68 11.95
N ASP A 134 -6.80 -1.94 12.86
CA ASP A 134 -6.80 -1.41 14.22
C ASP A 134 -5.51 -1.77 14.97
N ARG A 135 -5.12 -3.05 14.91
CA ARG A 135 -3.90 -3.54 15.56
C ARG A 135 -2.64 -2.97 14.90
N GLY A 136 -2.63 -2.88 13.58
CA GLY A 136 -1.55 -2.27 12.80
C GLY A 136 -1.38 -0.78 13.13
N HIS A 137 -2.47 -0.04 13.25
CA HIS A 137 -2.47 1.37 13.64
C HIS A 137 -1.94 1.56 15.07
N ALA A 138 -2.42 0.75 16.01
CA ALA A 138 -1.96 0.80 17.40
C ALA A 138 -0.44 0.55 17.55
N GLU A 139 0.14 -0.26 16.66
CA GLU A 139 1.55 -0.67 16.68
C GLU A 139 2.33 -0.13 15.46
N ILE A 140 1.88 0.99 14.87
CA ILE A 140 2.35 1.47 13.57
C ILE A 140 3.88 1.58 13.46
N LYS A 141 4.54 2.10 14.50
CA LYS A 141 6.01 2.24 14.53
C LYS A 141 6.71 0.88 14.44
N ARG A 142 6.22 -0.11 15.19
CA ARG A 142 6.82 -1.46 15.22
C ARG A 142 6.61 -2.15 13.88
N TRP A 143 5.41 -2.00 13.33
CA TRP A 143 5.06 -2.56 12.03
C TRP A 143 5.91 -1.97 10.91
N LEU A 144 5.94 -0.64 10.73
CA LEU A 144 6.70 0.01 9.66
C LEU A 144 8.21 -0.20 9.80
N ARG A 145 8.71 -0.32 11.03
CA ARG A 145 10.12 -0.66 11.26
C ARG A 145 10.44 -2.07 10.76
N ALA A 146 9.63 -3.07 11.11
CA ALA A 146 9.79 -4.43 10.60
C ALA A 146 9.69 -4.47 9.06
N THR A 147 8.77 -3.69 8.49
CA THR A 147 8.62 -3.52 7.03
C THR A 147 9.89 -3.00 6.39
N ARG A 148 10.42 -1.86 6.85
CA ARG A 148 11.66 -1.26 6.32
C ARG A 148 12.83 -2.23 6.46
N ASP A 149 13.03 -2.78 7.66
CA ASP A 149 14.16 -3.65 7.98
C ASP A 149 14.17 -4.89 7.06
N ALA A 150 13.00 -5.48 6.79
CA ALA A 150 12.88 -6.61 5.87
C ALA A 150 13.29 -6.27 4.43
N ILE A 151 12.95 -5.06 3.94
CA ILE A 151 13.34 -4.61 2.61
C ILE A 151 14.87 -4.36 2.56
N GLU A 152 15.42 -3.72 3.59
CA GLU A 152 16.85 -3.36 3.67
C GLU A 152 17.76 -4.59 3.71
N VAL A 153 17.41 -5.62 4.50
CA VAL A 153 18.26 -6.84 4.60
C VAL A 153 18.15 -7.75 3.38
N CYS A 154 17.13 -7.58 2.55
CA CYS A 154 16.95 -8.41 1.37
C CYS A 154 18.06 -8.13 0.34
N GLY A 155 18.83 -9.14 -0.05
CA GLY A 155 19.94 -9.00 -1.01
C GLY A 155 19.56 -8.82 -2.49
N CYS A 156 18.27 -8.73 -2.82
CA CYS A 156 17.84 -8.53 -4.20
C CYS A 156 18.09 -7.08 -4.69
N ARG A 157 18.28 -6.91 -6.01
CA ARG A 157 18.57 -5.59 -6.59
C ARG A 157 17.32 -4.73 -6.81
N ALA A 158 16.29 -5.31 -7.44
CA ALA A 158 15.13 -4.55 -7.93
C ALA A 158 13.81 -4.85 -7.19
N GLY A 159 13.82 -5.81 -6.27
CA GLY A 159 12.62 -6.35 -5.64
C GLY A 159 12.46 -7.84 -5.92
N CYS A 160 11.79 -8.55 -5.01
CA CYS A 160 11.52 -9.98 -5.13
C CYS A 160 10.35 -10.40 -4.21
N PRO A 161 9.83 -11.64 -4.32
CA PRO A 161 8.76 -12.18 -3.46
C PRO A 161 9.04 -12.14 -1.96
N SER A 162 10.30 -12.02 -1.55
CA SER A 162 10.68 -11.93 -0.14
C SER A 162 10.70 -10.50 0.42
N CYS A 163 10.48 -9.46 -0.39
CA CYS A 163 10.49 -8.08 0.10
C CYS A 163 9.32 -7.23 -0.41
N VAL A 164 9.27 -6.88 -1.69
CA VAL A 164 8.35 -5.85 -2.23
C VAL A 164 7.42 -6.36 -3.32
N TYR A 165 7.46 -7.66 -3.64
CA TYR A 165 6.50 -8.24 -4.59
C TYR A 165 5.30 -8.80 -3.86
N SER A 166 4.11 -8.51 -4.38
CA SER A 166 2.86 -9.09 -3.94
C SER A 166 2.32 -10.04 -5.01
N PRO A 167 1.93 -11.27 -4.65
CA PRO A 167 1.25 -12.19 -5.58
C PRO A 167 -0.20 -11.75 -5.87
N LYS A 168 -0.73 -10.77 -5.13
CA LYS A 168 -2.07 -10.21 -5.32
C LYS A 168 -2.06 -8.87 -6.07
N CYS A 169 -0.89 -8.39 -6.51
CA CYS A 169 -0.79 -7.13 -7.23
C CYS A 169 -1.49 -7.21 -8.59
N GLY A 170 -2.59 -6.49 -8.76
CA GLY A 170 -3.32 -6.39 -10.03
C GLY A 170 -2.52 -5.69 -11.14
N ASN A 171 -1.55 -4.84 -10.75
CA ASN A 171 -0.68 -4.10 -11.67
C ASN A 171 0.57 -4.89 -12.10
N GLY A 172 0.64 -6.19 -11.79
CA GLY A 172 1.76 -7.04 -12.24
C GLY A 172 3.10 -6.71 -11.59
N ASN A 173 3.11 -6.11 -10.39
CA ASN A 173 4.32 -5.66 -9.69
C ASN A 173 5.11 -4.59 -10.48
N GLU A 174 4.41 -3.71 -11.20
CA GLU A 174 5.01 -2.60 -11.96
C GLU A 174 4.15 -1.31 -11.78
N PRO A 175 4.75 -0.14 -11.50
CA PRO A 175 6.16 0.06 -11.13
C PRO A 175 6.42 -0.37 -9.68
N LEU A 176 7.66 -0.75 -9.37
CA LEU A 176 8.14 -0.94 -8.00
C LEU A 176 9.52 -0.32 -7.82
N ASP A 177 9.69 0.48 -6.76
CA ASP A 177 10.97 1.08 -6.38
C ASP A 177 11.36 0.65 -4.96
N LYS A 178 12.24 -0.35 -4.89
CA LYS A 178 12.74 -0.88 -3.61
C LYS A 178 13.49 0.16 -2.79
N ASP A 179 14.38 0.94 -3.43
CA ASP A 179 15.17 1.97 -2.74
C ASP A 179 14.27 3.12 -2.29
N GLY A 180 13.33 3.52 -3.14
CA GLY A 180 12.28 4.48 -2.82
C GLY A 180 11.48 4.06 -1.60
N ALA A 181 11.01 2.81 -1.54
CA ALA A 181 10.26 2.30 -0.39
C ALA A 181 11.03 2.40 0.93
N VAL A 182 12.33 2.05 0.93
CA VAL A 182 13.19 2.19 2.11
C VAL A 182 13.28 3.65 2.57
N ARG A 183 13.47 4.58 1.63
CA ARG A 183 13.55 6.02 1.93
C ARG A 183 12.24 6.56 2.51
N VAL A 184 11.11 6.20 1.89
CA VAL A 184 9.76 6.57 2.38
C VAL A 184 9.55 6.07 3.81
N LEU A 185 9.75 4.77 4.04
CA LEU A 185 9.54 4.16 5.36
C LEU A 185 10.49 4.76 6.40
N THR A 186 11.73 5.06 6.03
CA THR A 186 12.70 5.72 6.91
C THR A 186 12.25 7.14 7.29
N ALA A 187 11.77 7.92 6.32
CA ALA A 187 11.26 9.27 6.56
C ALA A 187 10.04 9.25 7.49
N VAL A 188 9.09 8.35 7.22
CA VAL A 188 7.90 8.14 8.04
C VAL A 188 8.28 7.75 9.46
N LEU A 189 9.15 6.74 9.63
CA LEU A 189 9.61 6.33 10.96
C LEU A 189 10.35 7.44 11.72
N ALA A 190 11.10 8.29 11.02
CA ALA A 190 11.75 9.45 11.64
C ALA A 190 10.73 10.48 12.15
N ALA A 191 9.67 10.75 11.38
CA ALA A 191 8.59 11.67 11.76
C ALA A 191 7.79 11.15 12.97
N LEU A 192 7.54 9.84 13.02
CA LEU A 192 6.81 9.20 14.12
C LEU A 192 7.57 9.26 15.45
N GLY A 193 8.91 9.40 15.44
CA GLY A 193 9.82 9.32 16.59
C GLY A 193 9.90 7.93 17.20
#